data_AF-A0A643F3M6-F1
#
_entry.id   AF-A0A643F3M6-F1
#
_cell.length_a   1.000
_cell.length_b   1.000
_cell.length_c   1.000
_cell.angle_alpha   90.00
_cell.angle_beta   90.00
_cell.angle_gamma   90.00
#
_symmetry.space_group_name_H-M   'P 1'
#
loop_
_entity.id
_entity.type
_entity.pdbx_description
1 polymer ?
#
loop_
_entity_poly.entity_id
_entity_poly.type
_entity_poly.pdbx_seq_one_letter_code
_entity_poly.pdbx_strand_id
1 'polypeptide(L)'
;MTVVALCLSCATFSAVAQTIDDDGTCPELAQKMSKIYFGFPEIVDGSIERFASWKASCATKAPAGQGNVVALCQGKLKGDGNVFYWIKAAVEAESSGYEICDYP
;
A
#
# COMPACT_ATOMS: atom_id res chain seq x y z
N MET A 1 -22.47 21.91 46.97
CA MET A 1 -22.65 20.92 45.89
C MET A 1 -22.65 21.67 44.58
N THR A 2 -21.57 21.55 43.80
CA THR A 2 -21.55 22.07 42.42
C THR A 2 -20.74 21.09 41.59
N VAL A 3 -21.44 20.38 40.71
CA VAL A 3 -20.88 19.38 39.80
C VAL A 3 -20.24 20.13 38.64
N VAL A 4 -18.93 19.98 38.45
CA VAL A 4 -18.25 20.44 37.23
C VAL A 4 -18.06 19.24 36.34
N ALA A 5 -18.80 19.25 35.23
CA ALA A 5 -18.82 18.23 34.21
C ALA A 5 -17.43 18.05 33.57
N LEU A 6 -16.92 16.82 33.59
CA LEU A 6 -15.78 16.43 32.76
C LEU A 6 -16.25 16.41 31.30
N CYS A 7 -15.82 17.39 30.51
CA CYS A 7 -15.88 17.32 29.06
C CYS A 7 -14.91 16.23 28.60
N LEU A 8 -15.43 15.03 28.36
CA LEU A 8 -14.71 13.96 27.68
C LEU A 8 -14.67 14.29 26.18
N SER A 9 -13.70 15.12 25.78
CA SER A 9 -13.43 15.38 24.37
C SER A 9 -12.81 14.13 23.76
N CYS A 10 -13.64 13.30 23.12
CA CYS A 10 -13.16 12.24 22.23
C CYS A 10 -12.40 12.88 21.06
N ALA A 11 -11.08 12.98 21.19
CA ALA A 11 -10.21 13.23 20.05
C ALA A 11 -10.30 12.02 19.12
N THR A 12 -11.13 12.11 18.09
CA THR A 12 -11.10 11.16 16.98
C THR A 12 -9.79 11.40 16.23
N PHE A 13 -8.78 10.58 16.53
CA PHE A 13 -7.59 10.47 15.70
C PHE A 13 -8.02 9.83 14.37
N SER A 14 -8.34 10.65 13.38
CA SER A 14 -8.39 10.20 12.00
C SER A 14 -6.96 9.80 11.63
N ALA A 15 -6.66 8.50 11.66
CA ALA A 15 -5.42 7.95 11.15
C ALA A 15 -5.44 8.14 9.63
N VAL A 16 -4.93 9.29 9.16
CA VAL A 16 -4.73 9.51 7.74
C VAL A 16 -3.69 8.49 7.29
N ALA A 17 -4.03 7.67 6.30
CA ALA A 17 -3.08 6.76 5.68
C ALA A 17 -1.86 7.58 5.26
N GLN A 18 -0.69 7.27 5.83
CA GLN A 18 0.54 8.04 5.58
C GLN A 18 1.13 7.57 4.26
N THR A 19 0.61 8.11 3.16
CA THR A 19 1.31 8.11 1.88
C THR A 19 2.63 8.86 2.07
N ILE A 20 3.71 8.31 1.55
CA ILE A 20 5.02 8.97 1.53
C ILE A 20 5.32 9.46 0.11
N ASP A 21 6.21 10.43 0.01
CA ASP A 21 6.68 10.95 -1.27
C ASP A 21 7.24 9.79 -2.12
N ASP A 22 6.76 9.68 -3.35
CA ASP A 22 7.24 8.67 -4.28
C ASP A 22 8.44 9.22 -5.04
N ASP A 23 9.60 8.63 -4.77
CA ASP A 23 10.88 8.94 -5.43
C ASP A 23 11.01 8.31 -6.83
N GLY A 24 9.90 7.81 -7.40
CA GLY A 24 9.86 7.10 -8.68
C GLY A 24 9.98 5.57 -8.56
N THR A 25 10.25 5.04 -7.37
CA THR A 25 10.37 3.59 -7.15
C THR A 25 9.08 2.83 -7.48
N CYS A 26 7.90 3.38 -7.15
CA CYS A 26 6.65 2.66 -7.34
C CYS A 26 6.21 2.51 -8.82
N PRO A 27 6.29 3.55 -9.67
CA PRO A 27 6.06 3.43 -11.10
C PRO A 27 7.01 2.44 -11.79
N GLU A 28 8.29 2.45 -11.45
CA GLU A 28 9.27 1.48 -11.98
C GLU A 28 8.94 0.05 -11.54
N LEU A 29 8.56 -0.12 -10.28
CA LEU A 29 8.12 -1.41 -9.76
C LEU A 29 6.88 -1.90 -10.50
N ALA A 30 5.87 -1.07 -10.75
CA ALA A 30 4.68 -1.45 -11.51
C ALA A 30 5.04 -1.98 -12.92
N GLN A 31 5.99 -1.34 -13.61
CA GLN A 31 6.50 -1.81 -14.90
C GLN A 31 7.28 -3.12 -14.79
N LYS A 32 7.99 -3.36 -13.69
CA LYS A 32 8.66 -4.64 -13.42
C LYS A 32 7.62 -5.74 -13.15
N MET A 33 6.59 -5.44 -12.36
CA MET A 33 5.51 -6.37 -12.03
C MET A 33 4.77 -6.86 -13.27
N SER A 34 4.43 -5.98 -14.22
CA SER A 34 3.76 -6.36 -15.47
C SER A 34 4.58 -7.28 -16.38
N LYS A 35 5.91 -7.29 -16.23
CA LYS A 35 6.82 -8.20 -16.95
C LYS A 35 6.97 -9.55 -16.25
N ILE A 36 6.94 -9.57 -14.92
CA ILE A 36 7.14 -10.78 -14.12
C ILE A 36 5.84 -11.58 -13.98
N TYR A 37 4.73 -10.89 -13.73
CA TYR A 37 3.43 -11.49 -13.46
C TYR A 37 2.50 -11.24 -14.63
N PHE A 38 2.22 -12.29 -15.40
CA PHE A 38 1.27 -12.22 -16.53
C PHE A 38 -0.13 -11.69 -16.12
N GLY A 39 -0.55 -11.94 -14.87
CA GLY A 39 -1.83 -11.49 -14.33
C GLY A 39 -1.79 -10.16 -13.57
N PHE A 40 -0.71 -9.38 -13.66
CA PHE A 40 -0.66 -8.06 -13.03
C PHE A 40 -1.60 -7.08 -13.77
N PRO A 41 -2.50 -6.40 -13.06
CA PRO A 41 -3.54 -5.59 -13.70
C PRO A 41 -3.01 -4.24 -14.19
N GLU A 42 -3.72 -3.64 -15.15
CA GLU A 42 -3.43 -2.28 -15.61
C GLU A 42 -3.85 -1.24 -14.57
N ILE A 43 -2.93 -0.31 -14.28
CA ILE A 43 -3.10 0.79 -13.32
C ILE A 43 -3.38 2.09 -14.07
N VAL A 44 -4.20 2.97 -13.49
CA VAL A 44 -4.45 4.33 -13.99
C VAL A 44 -3.21 5.20 -13.78
N ASP A 45 -2.75 5.87 -14.83
CA ASP A 45 -1.58 6.76 -14.76
C ASP A 45 -1.77 7.86 -13.71
N GLY A 46 -0.73 8.12 -12.92
CA GLY A 46 -0.76 9.12 -11.85
C GLY A 46 -1.55 8.72 -10.60
N SER A 47 -2.09 7.49 -10.53
CA SER A 47 -2.79 6.98 -9.34
C SER A 47 -1.89 6.22 -8.36
N ILE A 48 -0.60 6.11 -8.67
CA ILE A 48 0.34 5.32 -7.88
C ILE A 48 0.73 6.08 -6.62
N GLU A 49 0.60 5.42 -5.48
CA GLU A 49 0.95 5.94 -4.16
C GLU A 49 1.94 5.01 -3.47
N ARG A 50 2.88 5.60 -2.71
CA ARG A 50 3.84 4.86 -1.89
C ARG A 50 3.46 4.92 -0.42
N PHE A 51 3.69 3.84 0.31
CA PHE A 51 3.37 3.72 1.73
C PHE A 51 4.58 3.33 2.56
N ALA A 52 4.63 3.83 3.80
CA ALA A 52 5.61 3.37 4.80
C ALA A 52 5.20 2.04 5.46
N SER A 53 3.92 1.66 5.37
CA SER A 53 3.37 0.45 6.00
C SER A 53 2.22 -0.11 5.18
N TRP A 54 2.15 -1.44 5.08
CA TRP A 54 1.08 -2.12 4.32
C TRP A 54 -0.29 -1.86 4.95
N LYS A 55 -0.36 -1.60 6.26
CA LYS A 55 -1.60 -1.27 6.96
C LYS A 55 -2.22 0.06 6.53
N ALA A 56 -1.46 0.91 5.85
CA ALA A 56 -1.96 2.17 5.27
C ALA A 56 -2.46 2.00 3.83
N SER A 57 -2.25 0.81 3.24
CA SER A 57 -2.77 0.46 1.92
C SER A 57 -4.11 -0.27 2.03
N CYS A 58 -4.66 -0.66 0.88
CA CYS A 58 -5.86 -1.48 0.75
C CYS A 58 -5.64 -2.96 1.14
N ALA A 59 -4.39 -3.40 1.32
CA ALA A 59 -4.09 -4.81 1.55
C ALA A 59 -4.60 -5.34 2.89
N THR A 60 -5.15 -6.55 2.87
CA THR A 60 -5.65 -7.22 4.08
C THR A 60 -4.53 -7.89 4.88
N LYS A 61 -3.41 -8.20 4.23
CA LYS A 61 -2.30 -8.96 4.81
C LYS A 61 -0.96 -8.30 4.51
N ALA A 62 0.01 -8.58 5.37
CA ALA A 62 1.38 -8.15 5.18
C ALA A 62 2.05 -8.89 3.99
N PRO A 63 3.01 -8.26 3.29
CA PRO A 63 3.90 -8.93 2.34
C PRO A 63 4.58 -10.19 2.91
N ALA A 64 4.21 -11.35 2.38
CA ALA A 64 4.74 -12.64 2.81
C ALA A 64 6.20 -12.88 2.38
N GLY A 65 6.80 -13.98 2.85
CA GLY A 65 8.16 -14.41 2.47
C GLY A 65 9.29 -13.76 3.28
N GLN A 66 10.53 -14.13 2.96
CA GLN A 66 11.74 -13.58 3.61
C GLN A 66 12.17 -12.25 2.96
N GLY A 67 13.06 -11.52 3.64
CA GLY A 67 13.62 -10.25 3.17
C GLY A 67 12.94 -9.00 3.76
N ASN A 68 13.58 -7.86 3.56
CA ASN A 68 13.14 -6.55 4.04
C ASN A 68 12.32 -5.85 2.96
N VAL A 69 11.21 -5.24 3.37
CA VAL A 69 10.38 -4.42 2.47
C VAL A 69 11.16 -3.18 2.02
N VAL A 70 11.23 -2.98 0.70
CA VAL A 70 11.90 -1.83 0.07
C VAL A 70 10.87 -0.82 -0.41
N ALA A 71 9.80 -1.31 -1.05
CA ALA A 71 8.69 -0.47 -1.50
C ALA A 71 7.35 -1.17 -1.28
N LEU A 72 6.37 -0.36 -0.88
CA LEU A 72 4.97 -0.70 -0.74
C LEU A 72 4.19 0.32 -1.56
N CYS A 73 3.46 -0.15 -2.54
CA CYS A 73 2.85 0.69 -3.54
C CYS A 73 1.39 0.28 -3.72
N GLN A 74 0.54 1.24 -4.03
CA GLN A 74 -0.83 1.00 -4.44
C GLN A 74 -1.11 1.75 -5.73
N GLY A 75 -1.95 1.19 -6.59
CA GLY A 75 -2.48 1.90 -7.76
C GLY A 75 -3.96 1.61 -7.94
N LYS A 76 -4.69 2.57 -8.51
CA LYS A 76 -6.07 2.36 -8.93
C LYS A 76 -6.09 1.56 -10.22
N LEU A 77 -6.94 0.55 -10.30
CA LEU A 77 -7.11 -0.21 -11.52
C LEU A 77 -7.82 0.63 -12.58
N LYS A 78 -7.63 0.32 -13.86
CA LYS A 78 -8.46 0.92 -14.93
C LYS A 78 -9.93 0.47 -14.87
N GLY A 79 -10.20 -0.66 -14.21
CA GLY A 79 -11.55 -1.07 -13.81
C GLY A 79 -11.88 -0.58 -12.40
N ASP A 80 -12.73 -1.32 -11.69
CA ASP A 80 -12.98 -1.05 -10.28
C ASP A 80 -11.90 -1.66 -9.38
N GLY A 81 -11.57 -0.95 -8.30
CA GLY A 81 -10.71 -1.42 -7.24
C GLY A 81 -9.25 -0.95 -7.31
N ASN A 82 -8.44 -1.54 -6.43
CA ASN A 82 -7.05 -1.19 -6.23
C ASN A 82 -6.16 -2.43 -6.30
N VAL A 83 -4.90 -2.24 -6.70
CA VAL A 83 -3.84 -3.23 -6.52
C VAL A 83 -2.81 -2.70 -5.55
N PHE A 84 -2.50 -3.49 -4.53
CA PHE A 84 -1.35 -3.31 -3.68
C PHE A 84 -0.21 -4.20 -4.20
N TYR A 85 0.99 -3.67 -4.29
CA TYR A 85 2.15 -4.40 -4.75
C TYR A 85 3.42 -3.97 -4.03
N TRP A 86 4.38 -4.88 -3.94
CA TRP A 86 5.56 -4.68 -3.11
C TRP A 86 6.80 -5.37 -3.69
N ILE A 87 7.95 -4.91 -3.23
CA ILE A 87 9.23 -5.59 -3.42
C ILE A 87 10.00 -5.65 -2.11
N LYS A 88 10.68 -6.77 -1.93
CA LYS A 88 11.52 -7.09 -0.77
C LYS A 88 12.91 -7.47 -1.25
N ALA A 89 13.92 -6.94 -0.59
CA ALA A 89 15.30 -7.35 -0.78
C ALA A 89 15.66 -8.43 0.26
N ALA A 90 16.23 -9.54 -0.20
CA ALA A 90 16.87 -10.53 0.65
C ALA A 90 18.32 -10.77 0.17
N VAL A 91 19.12 -11.45 0.99
CA VAL A 91 20.55 -11.71 0.69
C VAL A 91 20.71 -12.53 -0.60
N GLU A 92 19.84 -13.51 -0.81
CA GLU A 92 19.94 -14.46 -1.92
C GLU A 92 19.21 -13.96 -3.19
N ALA A 93 18.05 -13.33 -3.04
CA ALA A 93 17.24 -12.84 -4.16
C ALA A 93 16.20 -11.82 -3.73
N GLU A 94 15.83 -10.93 -4.65
CA GLU A 94 14.62 -10.10 -4.49
C GLU A 94 13.36 -10.96 -4.56
N SER A 95 12.36 -10.61 -3.77
CA SER A 95 11.01 -11.17 -3.91
C SER A 95 9.99 -10.05 -4.05
N SER A 96 8.98 -10.26 -4.86
CA SER A 96 7.90 -9.30 -5.10
C SER A 96 6.55 -9.99 -5.06
N GLY A 97 5.49 -9.21 -5.03
CA GLY A 97 4.13 -9.73 -5.02
C GLY A 97 3.11 -8.62 -5.12
N TYR A 98 1.86 -9.02 -5.35
CA TYR A 98 0.73 -8.11 -5.39
C TYR A 98 -0.54 -8.76 -4.84
N GLU A 99 -1.48 -7.94 -4.41
CA GLU A 99 -2.82 -8.27 -3.94
C GLU A 99 -3.80 -7.31 -4.63
N ILE A 100 -4.86 -7.85 -5.24
CA ILE A 100 -5.98 -7.04 -5.71
C ILE A 100 -6.93 -6.92 -4.51
N CYS A 101 -7.13 -5.70 -4.02
CA CYS A 101 -7.79 -5.45 -2.75
C CYS A 101 -9.32 -5.42 -2.86
N ASP A 102 -9.85 -4.99 -4.00
CA ASP A 102 -11.27 -4.67 -4.18
C ASP A 102 -11.79 -5.20 -5.53
N TYR A 103 -11.56 -6.50 -5.82
CA TYR A 103 -12.22 -7.15 -6.96
C TYR A 103 -13.65 -7.57 -6.52
N PRO A 104 -14.70 -7.28 -7.30
CA PRO A 104 -16.07 -7.66 -6.95
C PRO A 104 -16.27 -9.18 -6.78
#